data_AF-A0A453JWQ2-F1
#
_entry.id   AF-A0A453JWQ2-F1
#
_cell.length_a   1.000
_cell.length_b   1.000
_cell.length_c   1.000
_cell.angle_alpha   90.00
_cell.angle_beta   90.00
_cell.angle_gamma   90.00
#
_symmetry.space_group_name_H-M   'P 1'
#
loop_
_entity.id
_entity.type
_entity.pdbx_description
1 polymer ?
#
loop_
_entity_poly.entity_id
_entity_poly.type
_entity_poly.pdbx_seq_one_letter_code
_entity_poly.pdbx_strand_id
1 'polypeptide(L)'
;VFELGKHQGPEVGLSLFRKVPHFKILVCGGDGTAGWVLDAIEKQKFEAPPPVAILPAGTGNDLARVLSWGGGLGVVEKRGGLFSVLKDVEHAAVTVLDRWKITIKDNQGKLMCSPKFMNNYFGVGCDAKVALDIHNLREENPERFYSQFMNKVLYAKEGAKNIMDNMFYYFPWEVKLEIDGSNIEIPQDAEGILVANIRSYMGGVDLWKNEDSVSDTFQPQSMHDKTLEVVSFTGMLHLGRLQVGLSRAQRLAQGHHIKIEITTPMPIQVDGEPWSQEPCTIEVSHHAQAFMLKRVSEEPISHAASIMADILENAENSGTISASQKSALLQEIASRLL
;
A
#
# COMPACT_ATOMS: atom_id res chain seq x y z
N VAL A 1 16.78 19.69 -6.32
CA VAL A 1 15.73 19.67 -5.27
C VAL A 1 14.62 20.58 -5.72
N PHE A 2 13.37 20.15 -5.58
CA PHE A 2 12.20 20.93 -5.96
C PHE A 2 11.20 20.84 -4.80
N GLU A 3 10.72 21.98 -4.31
CA GLU A 3 9.78 22.04 -3.19
C GLU A 3 8.35 21.90 -3.70
N LEU A 4 7.56 21.04 -3.06
CA LEU A 4 6.15 20.87 -3.37
C LEU A 4 5.31 21.71 -2.41
N GLY A 5 4.33 22.43 -2.93
CA GLY A 5 3.46 23.27 -2.12
C GLY A 5 2.07 23.43 -2.73
N LYS A 6 1.16 24.05 -1.99
CA LYS A 6 -0.24 24.25 -2.42
C LYS A 6 -0.39 24.95 -3.78
N HIS A 7 0.58 25.76 -4.16
CA HIS A 7 0.56 26.53 -5.41
C HIS A 7 1.48 25.96 -6.50
N GLN A 8 2.26 24.92 -6.19
CA GLN A 8 3.28 24.39 -7.08
C GLN A 8 3.41 22.87 -6.90
N GLY A 9 2.86 22.14 -7.87
CA GLY A 9 2.89 20.68 -7.87
C GLY A 9 4.14 20.09 -8.51
N PRO A 10 4.28 18.75 -8.47
CA PRO A 10 5.41 18.03 -9.03
C PRO A 10 5.62 18.27 -10.52
N GLU A 11 4.56 18.66 -11.25
CA GLU A 11 4.56 18.88 -12.70
C GLU A 11 5.65 19.87 -13.15
N VAL A 12 5.91 20.91 -12.33
CA VAL A 12 6.92 21.93 -12.66
C VAL A 12 8.32 21.32 -12.56
N GLY A 13 8.61 20.55 -11.50
CA GLY A 13 9.87 19.82 -11.36
C GLY A 13 10.06 18.78 -12.46
N LEU A 14 9.02 18.00 -12.76
CA LEU A 14 9.04 17.01 -13.84
C LEU A 14 9.31 17.66 -15.21
N SER A 15 8.73 18.84 -15.47
CA SER A 15 8.97 19.59 -16.71
C SER A 15 10.41 20.10 -16.80
N LEU A 16 10.97 20.58 -15.67
CA LEU A 16 12.35 21.08 -15.60
C LEU A 16 13.37 19.99 -15.93
N PHE A 17 13.18 18.79 -15.40
CA PHE A 17 14.11 17.66 -15.59
C PHE A 17 13.76 16.76 -16.78
N ARG A 18 12.73 17.09 -17.57
CA ARG A 18 12.22 16.25 -18.67
C ARG A 18 13.28 15.85 -19.71
N LYS A 19 14.30 16.68 -19.90
CA LYS A 19 15.39 16.44 -20.87
C LYS A 19 16.58 15.68 -20.29
N VAL A 20 16.59 15.42 -18.97
CA VAL A 20 17.66 14.65 -18.35
C VAL A 20 17.40 13.17 -18.63
N PRO A 21 18.31 12.45 -19.31
CA PRO A 21 18.12 11.03 -19.56
C PRO A 21 18.24 10.23 -18.26
N HIS A 22 17.39 9.22 -18.10
CA HIS A 22 17.45 8.25 -17.00
C HIS A 22 17.50 8.83 -15.58
N PHE A 23 16.90 10.01 -15.36
CA PHE A 23 16.85 10.59 -14.02
C PHE A 23 15.98 9.76 -13.07
N LYS A 24 16.41 9.70 -11.81
CA LYS A 24 15.67 9.07 -10.71
C LYS A 24 15.01 10.17 -9.87
N ILE A 25 13.87 9.87 -9.27
CA ILE A 25 13.18 10.82 -8.38
C ILE A 25 13.27 10.29 -6.95
N LEU A 26 13.69 11.16 -6.02
CA LEU A 26 13.59 10.91 -4.58
C LEU A 26 12.50 11.80 -4.01
N VAL A 27 11.42 11.18 -3.50
CA VAL A 27 10.32 11.88 -2.84
C VAL A 27 10.58 11.95 -1.35
N CYS A 28 10.75 13.17 -0.84
CA CYS A 28 10.88 13.42 0.60
C CYS A 28 9.50 13.72 1.20
N GLY A 29 8.83 12.69 1.74
CA GLY A 29 7.44 12.82 2.18
C GLY A 29 6.88 11.53 2.77
N GLY A 30 5.55 11.47 2.89
CA GLY A 30 4.81 10.26 3.23
C GLY A 30 4.19 9.59 1.99
N ASP A 31 3.34 8.59 2.22
CA ASP A 31 2.65 7.84 1.16
C ASP A 31 1.84 8.76 0.23
N GLY A 32 1.08 9.72 0.78
CA GLY A 32 0.32 10.68 -0.04
C GLY A 32 1.20 11.59 -0.91
N THR A 33 2.41 11.96 -0.46
CA THR A 33 3.35 12.73 -1.28
C THR A 33 3.89 11.89 -2.43
N ALA A 34 4.17 10.61 -2.18
CA ALA A 34 4.58 9.68 -3.24
C ALA A 34 3.45 9.49 -4.26
N GLY A 35 2.22 9.27 -3.81
CA GLY A 35 1.03 9.18 -4.68
C GLY A 35 0.86 10.41 -5.58
N TRP A 36 0.99 11.62 -5.03
CA TRP A 36 0.90 12.86 -5.80
C TRP A 36 1.96 12.96 -6.92
N VAL A 37 3.19 12.54 -6.63
CA VAL A 37 4.27 12.51 -7.62
C VAL A 37 4.00 11.47 -8.70
N LEU A 38 3.48 10.29 -8.34
CA LEU A 38 3.10 9.24 -9.29
C LEU A 38 1.99 9.70 -10.24
N ASP A 39 0.95 10.37 -9.72
CA ASP A 39 -0.10 10.98 -10.53
C ASP A 39 0.45 12.01 -11.52
N ALA A 40 1.41 12.83 -11.07
CA ALA A 40 2.04 13.83 -11.92
C ALA A 40 2.90 13.18 -13.02
N ILE A 41 3.67 12.14 -12.71
CA ILE A 41 4.47 11.38 -13.70
C ILE A 41 3.56 10.80 -14.78
N GLU A 42 2.44 10.18 -14.39
CA GLU A 42 1.48 9.59 -15.32
C GLU A 42 0.92 10.63 -16.30
N LYS A 43 0.54 11.81 -15.80
CA LYS A 43 0.02 12.92 -16.63
C LYS A 43 1.04 13.46 -17.63
N GLN A 44 2.34 13.37 -17.33
CA GLN A 44 3.40 13.91 -18.19
C GLN A 44 3.70 13.04 -19.42
N LYS A 45 3.22 11.78 -19.44
CA LYS A 45 3.39 10.82 -20.56
C LYS A 45 4.85 10.72 -21.02
N PHE A 46 5.74 10.42 -20.08
CA PHE A 46 7.14 10.12 -20.38
C PHE A 46 7.22 8.86 -21.27
N GLU A 47 8.14 8.85 -22.23
CA GLU A 47 8.46 7.65 -23.01
C GLU A 47 9.07 6.57 -22.10
N ALA A 48 9.98 6.98 -21.21
CA ALA A 48 10.51 6.17 -20.12
C ALA A 48 10.24 6.90 -18.79
N PRO A 49 9.17 6.52 -18.05
CA PRO A 49 8.86 7.15 -16.77
C PRO A 49 9.98 6.97 -15.75
N PRO A 50 10.40 8.03 -15.03
CA PRO A 50 11.48 7.96 -14.06
C PRO A 50 11.05 7.11 -12.84
N PRO A 51 11.92 6.22 -12.32
CA PRO A 51 11.60 5.43 -11.14
C PRO A 51 11.68 6.28 -9.86
N VAL A 52 10.83 5.96 -8.89
CA VAL A 52 10.63 6.77 -7.68
C VAL A 52 11.15 6.05 -6.42
N ALA A 53 12.05 6.70 -5.69
CA ALA A 53 12.44 6.36 -4.31
C ALA A 53 11.71 7.24 -3.29
N ILE A 54 11.63 6.78 -2.04
CA ILE A 54 10.96 7.52 -0.95
C ILE A 54 11.93 7.72 0.22
N LEU A 55 12.12 8.96 0.63
CA LEU A 55 12.68 9.30 1.93
C LEU A 55 11.52 9.43 2.93
N PRO A 56 11.37 8.51 3.91
CA PRO A 56 10.16 8.35 4.73
C PRO A 56 10.02 9.46 5.78
N ALA A 57 9.44 10.60 5.38
CA ALA A 57 9.19 11.75 6.23
C ALA A 57 7.74 11.80 6.76
N GLY A 58 6.85 10.92 6.30
CA GLY A 58 5.46 10.79 6.78
C GLY A 58 5.31 10.02 8.10
N THR A 59 4.06 9.72 8.49
CA THR A 59 3.76 9.02 9.76
C THR A 59 3.72 7.50 9.60
N GLY A 60 3.02 6.99 8.58
CA GLY A 60 2.91 5.55 8.27
C GLY A 60 4.13 5.03 7.50
N ASN A 61 4.36 5.63 6.32
CA ASN A 61 5.45 5.31 5.39
C ASN A 61 5.40 3.85 4.91
N ASP A 62 4.19 3.33 4.71
CA ASP A 62 3.97 1.92 4.41
C ASP A 62 4.58 1.52 3.06
N LEU A 63 4.45 2.36 2.03
CA LEU A 63 5.08 2.12 0.73
C LEU A 63 6.62 2.14 0.83
N ALA A 64 7.17 3.05 1.63
CA ALA A 64 8.60 3.13 1.88
C ALA A 64 9.15 1.89 2.62
N ARG A 65 8.34 1.27 3.49
CA ARG A 65 8.69 0.03 4.19
C ARG A 65 8.76 -1.15 3.22
N VAL A 66 7.77 -1.30 2.36
CA VAL A 66 7.75 -2.37 1.34
C VAL A 66 8.92 -2.23 0.37
N LEU A 67 9.27 -0.99 0.01
CA LEU A 67 10.44 -0.67 -0.83
C LEU A 67 11.78 -0.65 -0.05
N SER A 68 11.77 -1.04 1.23
CA SER A 68 12.97 -1.18 2.08
C SER A 68 13.72 0.12 2.40
N TRP A 69 13.11 1.28 2.19
CA TRP A 69 13.62 2.60 2.60
C TRP A 69 13.45 2.85 4.11
N GLY A 70 12.51 2.14 4.75
CA GLY A 70 12.30 2.15 6.19
C GLY A 70 11.08 2.99 6.61
N GLY A 71 10.90 3.10 7.93
CA GLY A 71 9.66 3.61 8.52
C GLY A 71 9.65 5.07 8.95
N GLY A 72 10.78 5.78 8.84
CA GLY A 72 10.92 7.14 9.34
C GLY A 72 12.35 7.63 9.31
N LEU A 73 12.54 8.92 9.57
CA LEU A 73 13.84 9.60 9.50
C LEU A 73 14.85 9.08 10.53
N GLY A 74 14.40 8.61 11.71
CA GLY A 74 15.30 8.04 12.71
C GLY A 74 16.04 6.78 12.24
N VAL A 75 15.46 6.01 11.31
CA VAL A 75 16.16 4.87 10.68
C VAL A 75 17.19 5.36 9.66
N VAL A 76 16.89 6.44 8.94
CA VAL A 76 17.78 7.07 7.97
C VAL A 76 19.01 7.66 8.68
N GLU A 77 18.81 8.38 9.78
CA GLU A 77 19.91 8.96 10.58
C GLU A 77 20.88 7.88 11.08
N LYS A 78 20.35 6.78 11.65
CA LYS A 78 21.15 5.64 12.11
C LYS A 78 21.94 4.95 11.00
N ARG A 79 21.54 5.12 9.73
CA ARG A 79 22.18 4.50 8.55
C ARG A 79 23.15 5.44 7.84
N GLY A 80 23.58 6.54 8.48
CA GLY A 80 24.52 7.50 7.88
C GLY A 80 23.84 8.69 7.21
N GLY A 81 22.55 8.91 7.47
CA GLY A 81 21.81 10.10 7.05
C GLY A 81 21.57 10.19 5.53
N LEU A 82 21.33 11.42 5.06
CA LEU A 82 20.92 11.69 3.68
C LEU A 82 21.96 11.24 2.65
N PHE A 83 23.25 11.39 2.93
CA PHE A 83 24.31 10.99 2.00
C PHE A 83 24.26 9.49 1.70
N SER A 84 24.04 8.66 2.73
CA SER A 84 23.86 7.21 2.59
C SER A 84 22.63 6.88 1.75
N VAL A 85 21.51 7.58 1.98
CA VAL A 85 20.28 7.40 1.17
C VAL A 85 20.52 7.75 -0.29
N LEU A 86 21.26 8.81 -0.61
CA LEU A 86 21.54 9.18 -2.00
C LEU A 86 22.38 8.10 -2.71
N LYS A 87 23.37 7.52 -2.01
CA LYS A 87 24.14 6.38 -2.51
C LYS A 87 23.26 5.15 -2.72
N ASP A 88 22.35 4.87 -1.78
CA ASP A 88 21.39 3.78 -1.90
C ASP A 88 20.44 3.97 -3.09
N VAL A 89 19.97 5.20 -3.36
CA VAL A 89 19.12 5.53 -4.52
C VAL A 89 19.86 5.33 -5.84
N GLU A 90 21.14 5.67 -5.88
CA GLU A 90 21.99 5.44 -7.05
C GLU A 90 22.08 3.94 -7.41
N HIS A 91 22.19 3.06 -6.41
CA HIS A 91 22.34 1.61 -6.58
C HIS A 91 21.03 0.80 -6.43
N ALA A 92 19.91 1.46 -6.16
CA ALA A 92 18.63 0.80 -5.95
C ALA A 92 18.15 0.04 -7.18
N ALA A 93 17.50 -1.09 -6.95
CA ALA A 93 16.85 -1.89 -7.98
C ALA A 93 15.53 -1.23 -8.40
N VAL A 94 15.23 -1.28 -9.69
CA VAL A 94 13.91 -0.87 -10.19
C VAL A 94 12.93 -2.01 -9.94
N THR A 95 11.78 -1.69 -9.36
CA THR A 95 10.64 -2.59 -9.19
C THR A 95 9.38 -1.92 -9.73
N VAL A 96 8.30 -2.68 -9.85
CA VAL A 96 7.00 -2.19 -10.29
C VAL A 96 6.06 -2.07 -9.09
N LEU A 97 5.13 -1.12 -9.18
CA LEU A 97 4.00 -0.93 -8.28
C LEU A 97 2.72 -0.87 -9.12
N ASP A 98 1.79 -1.77 -8.85
CA ASP A 98 0.44 -1.70 -9.39
C ASP A 98 -0.31 -0.52 -8.78
N ARG A 99 -1.04 0.17 -9.63
CA ARG A 99 -1.89 1.31 -9.28
C ARG A 99 -3.30 0.95 -9.66
N TRP A 100 -4.22 1.26 -8.77
CA TRP A 100 -5.59 0.80 -8.83
C TRP A 100 -6.54 1.98 -8.95
N LYS A 101 -7.56 1.85 -9.77
CA LYS A 101 -8.61 2.84 -9.93
C LYS A 101 -9.82 2.44 -9.11
N ILE A 102 -10.30 3.39 -8.32
CA ILE A 102 -11.50 3.29 -7.50
C ILE A 102 -12.59 4.14 -8.14
N THR A 103 -13.71 3.51 -8.45
CA THR A 103 -14.87 4.12 -9.06
C THR A 103 -16.06 4.01 -8.10
N ILE A 104 -16.72 5.13 -7.82
CA ILE A 104 -17.86 5.17 -6.88
C ILE A 104 -19.11 5.54 -7.67
N LYS A 105 -20.11 4.65 -7.64
CA LYS A 105 -21.36 4.76 -8.38
C LYS A 105 -22.55 4.74 -7.44
N ASP A 106 -23.58 5.52 -7.75
CA ASP A 106 -24.86 5.43 -7.04
C ASP A 106 -25.62 4.14 -7.42
N ASN A 107 -26.79 3.94 -6.82
CA ASN A 107 -27.65 2.78 -7.08
C ASN A 107 -28.19 2.70 -8.52
N GLN A 108 -28.05 3.77 -9.31
CA GLN A 108 -28.42 3.81 -10.73
C GLN A 108 -27.20 3.55 -11.65
N GLY A 109 -26.02 3.31 -11.08
CA GLY A 109 -24.78 3.08 -11.81
C GLY A 109 -24.08 4.37 -12.27
N LYS A 110 -24.54 5.54 -11.84
CA LYS A 110 -23.94 6.83 -12.21
C LYS A 110 -22.79 7.19 -11.27
N LEU A 111 -21.71 7.73 -11.82
CA LEU A 111 -20.55 8.20 -11.05
C LEU A 111 -20.95 9.29 -10.06
N MET A 112 -20.61 9.08 -8.79
CA MET A 112 -20.83 10.05 -7.71
C MET A 112 -19.70 11.06 -7.59
N CYS A 113 -18.47 10.67 -7.96
CA CYS A 113 -17.29 11.52 -7.93
C CYS A 113 -16.32 11.12 -9.06
N SER A 114 -15.28 11.93 -9.26
CA SER A 114 -14.18 11.56 -10.13
C SER A 114 -13.48 10.30 -9.59
N PRO A 115 -13.05 9.36 -10.45
CA PRO A 115 -12.30 8.20 -10.00
C PRO A 115 -11.10 8.59 -9.14
N LYS A 116 -10.85 7.80 -8.10
CA LYS A 116 -9.68 7.95 -7.22
C LYS A 116 -8.65 6.89 -7.59
N PHE A 117 -7.39 7.13 -7.24
CA PHE A 117 -6.30 6.20 -7.49
C PHE A 117 -5.68 5.76 -6.17
N MET A 118 -5.44 4.46 -6.05
CA MET A 118 -4.91 3.79 -4.87
C MET A 118 -3.59 3.12 -5.23
N ASN A 119 -2.61 3.30 -4.35
CA ASN A 119 -1.29 2.70 -4.46
C ASN A 119 -1.06 1.66 -3.36
N ASN A 120 -1.65 1.87 -2.17
CA ASN A 120 -1.40 1.04 -1.00
C ASN A 120 -2.64 0.22 -0.64
N TYR A 121 -3.75 0.88 -0.28
CA TYR A 121 -4.92 0.20 0.26
C TYR A 121 -6.19 1.08 0.26
N PHE A 122 -7.34 0.41 0.30
CA PHE A 122 -8.67 0.98 0.44
C PHE A 122 -9.39 0.28 1.60
N GLY A 123 -9.98 1.05 2.51
CA GLY A 123 -10.66 0.53 3.70
C GLY A 123 -12.11 1.03 3.82
N VAL A 124 -12.97 0.17 4.36
CA VAL A 124 -14.38 0.47 4.70
C VAL A 124 -14.63 0.01 6.12
N GLY A 125 -15.21 0.90 6.95
CA GLY A 125 -15.62 0.57 8.31
C GLY A 125 -14.66 1.06 9.38
N CYS A 126 -14.37 0.21 10.35
CA CYS A 126 -13.77 0.63 11.61
C CYS A 126 -12.37 1.26 11.47
N ASP A 127 -11.52 0.74 10.58
CA ASP A 127 -10.19 1.30 10.33
C ASP A 127 -10.26 2.70 9.68
N ALA A 128 -11.15 2.86 8.70
CA ALA A 128 -11.42 4.12 8.05
C ALA A 128 -12.02 5.16 9.01
N LYS A 129 -12.79 4.74 10.02
CA LYS A 129 -13.29 5.64 11.06
C LYS A 129 -12.17 6.26 11.88
N VAL A 130 -11.16 5.48 12.26
CA VAL A 130 -10.00 6.01 12.99
C VAL A 130 -9.25 7.02 12.13
N ALA A 131 -9.06 6.71 10.84
CA ALA A 131 -8.47 7.66 9.90
C ALA A 131 -9.30 8.96 9.84
N LEU A 132 -10.63 8.85 9.74
CA LEU A 132 -11.54 10.00 9.68
C LEU A 132 -11.48 10.86 10.94
N ASP A 133 -11.51 10.25 12.12
CA ASP A 133 -11.43 10.97 13.39
C ASP A 133 -10.10 11.70 13.54
N ILE A 134 -9.00 11.07 13.12
CA ILE A 134 -7.69 11.71 13.11
C ILE A 134 -7.60 12.84 12.07
N HIS A 135 -8.22 12.67 10.90
CA HIS A 135 -8.30 13.70 9.89
C HIS A 135 -9.01 14.94 10.43
N ASN A 136 -10.20 14.77 11.01
CA ASN A 136 -10.96 15.87 11.62
C ASN A 136 -10.17 16.54 12.76
N LEU A 137 -9.53 15.75 13.63
CA LEU A 137 -8.69 16.28 14.71
C LEU A 137 -7.51 17.09 14.18
N ARG A 138 -6.95 16.68 13.03
CA ARG A 138 -5.84 17.39 12.36
C ARG A 138 -6.29 18.68 11.71
N GLU A 139 -7.48 18.72 11.13
CA GLU A 139 -8.06 19.97 10.60
C GLU A 139 -8.36 20.97 11.71
N GLU A 140 -8.84 20.49 12.86
CA GLU A 140 -9.16 21.34 14.01
C GLU A 140 -7.91 21.82 14.78
N ASN A 141 -6.87 20.99 14.90
CA ASN A 141 -5.70 21.24 15.75
C ASN A 141 -4.38 20.92 15.00
N PRO A 142 -4.06 21.63 13.90
CA PRO A 142 -2.91 21.31 13.05
C PRO A 142 -1.57 21.38 13.80
N GLU A 143 -1.46 22.22 14.84
CA GLU A 143 -0.28 22.39 15.67
C GLU A 143 0.07 21.13 16.49
N ARG A 144 -0.87 20.20 16.68
CA ARG A 144 -0.61 18.91 17.36
C ARG A 144 0.10 17.91 16.47
N PHE A 145 0.09 18.12 15.14
CA PHE A 145 0.60 17.18 14.14
C PHE A 145 1.99 17.55 13.61
N TYR A 146 2.95 17.77 14.51
CA TYR A 146 4.30 18.26 14.16
C TYR A 146 5.39 17.19 14.17
N SER A 147 5.13 16.00 14.72
CA SER A 147 6.13 14.94 14.87
C SER A 147 5.56 13.56 14.54
N GLN A 148 6.31 12.75 13.77
CA GLN A 148 5.92 11.38 13.41
C GLN A 148 5.56 10.53 14.64
N PHE A 149 6.32 10.67 15.73
CA PHE A 149 6.08 9.95 16.98
C PHE A 149 4.77 10.41 17.64
N MET A 150 4.58 11.73 17.77
CA MET A 150 3.37 12.28 18.40
C MET A 150 2.12 11.95 17.60
N ASN A 151 2.22 11.95 16.27
CA ASN A 151 1.11 11.54 15.40
C ASN A 151 0.70 10.10 15.72
N LYS A 152 1.64 9.15 15.81
CA LYS A 152 1.33 7.75 16.17
C LYS A 152 0.65 7.64 17.53
N VAL A 153 1.07 8.43 18.52
CA VAL A 153 0.41 8.47 19.84
C VAL A 153 -1.03 8.98 19.73
N LEU A 154 -1.29 10.00 18.90
CA LEU A 154 -2.64 10.49 18.64
C LEU A 154 -3.52 9.42 17.98
N TYR A 155 -3.01 8.73 16.96
CA TYR A 155 -3.71 7.59 16.33
C TYR A 155 -4.07 6.51 17.35
N ALA A 156 -3.13 6.13 18.22
CA ALA A 156 -3.38 5.13 19.27
C ALA A 156 -4.44 5.61 20.27
N LYS A 157 -4.40 6.89 20.65
CA LYS A 157 -5.38 7.49 21.57
C LYS A 157 -6.78 7.54 20.96
N GLU A 158 -6.90 7.90 19.69
CA GLU A 158 -8.20 7.99 19.02
C GLU A 158 -8.80 6.61 18.77
N GLY A 159 -7.99 5.65 18.30
CA GLY A 159 -8.42 4.26 18.19
C GLY A 159 -8.87 3.68 19.54
N ALA A 160 -8.22 4.06 20.65
CA ALA A 160 -8.58 3.58 21.98
C ALA A 160 -9.93 4.10 22.49
N LYS A 161 -10.38 5.30 22.07
CA LYS A 161 -11.68 5.85 22.49
C LYS A 161 -12.86 5.01 21.99
N ASN A 162 -12.71 4.44 20.80
CA ASN A 162 -13.78 3.74 20.10
C ASN A 162 -13.75 2.21 20.36
N ILE A 163 -12.95 1.72 21.32
CA ILE A 163 -12.85 0.28 21.62
C ILE A 163 -14.16 -0.32 22.15
N MET A 164 -14.99 0.47 22.82
CA MET A 164 -16.26 0.02 23.40
C MET A 164 -17.49 0.39 22.54
N ASP A 165 -17.26 0.94 21.35
CA ASP A 165 -18.34 1.42 20.49
C ASP A 165 -18.82 0.31 19.55
N ASN A 166 -20.12 -0.01 19.58
CA ASN A 166 -20.74 -1.05 18.73
C ASN A 166 -21.24 -0.47 17.39
N MET A 167 -20.62 0.62 16.91
CA MET A 167 -21.07 1.39 15.75
C MET A 167 -21.19 0.56 14.47
N PHE A 168 -20.41 -0.52 14.35
CA PHE A 168 -20.35 -1.40 13.18
C PHE A 168 -21.00 -2.77 13.40
N TYR A 169 -21.87 -2.91 14.41
CA TYR A 169 -22.53 -4.20 14.69
C TYR A 169 -23.28 -4.79 13.48
N TYR A 170 -23.85 -3.94 12.62
CA TYR A 170 -24.58 -4.36 11.42
C TYR A 170 -23.72 -4.42 10.16
N PHE A 171 -22.41 -4.19 10.26
CA PHE A 171 -21.50 -4.11 9.12
C PHE A 171 -21.62 -5.29 8.14
N PRO A 172 -21.68 -6.56 8.57
CA PRO A 172 -21.78 -7.70 7.64
C PRO A 172 -23.08 -7.75 6.83
N TRP A 173 -24.14 -7.05 7.27
CA TRP A 173 -25.41 -6.95 6.56
C TRP A 173 -25.52 -5.67 5.72
N GLU A 174 -24.72 -4.66 6.02
CA GLU A 174 -24.71 -3.37 5.34
C GLU A 174 -23.66 -3.29 4.22
N VAL A 175 -22.72 -4.23 4.20
CA VAL A 175 -21.65 -4.33 3.21
C VAL A 175 -21.75 -5.66 2.45
N LYS A 176 -21.77 -5.60 1.12
CA LYS A 176 -21.64 -6.79 0.27
C LYS A 176 -20.32 -6.75 -0.47
N LEU A 177 -19.62 -7.88 -0.51
CA LEU A 177 -18.33 -8.03 -1.17
C LEU A 177 -18.45 -9.02 -2.34
N GLU A 178 -18.02 -8.58 -3.51
CA GLU A 178 -17.90 -9.38 -4.72
C GLU A 178 -16.47 -9.26 -5.25
N ILE A 179 -15.83 -10.39 -5.57
CA ILE A 179 -14.47 -10.45 -6.10
C ILE A 179 -14.47 -11.31 -7.35
N ASP A 180 -14.01 -10.75 -8.46
CA ASP A 180 -13.97 -11.39 -9.77
C ASP A 180 -15.32 -12.05 -10.15
N GLY A 181 -16.43 -11.37 -9.80
CA GLY A 181 -17.81 -11.84 -10.06
C GLY A 181 -18.35 -12.85 -9.04
N SER A 182 -17.57 -13.24 -8.04
CA SER A 182 -17.97 -14.18 -6.98
C SER A 182 -18.29 -13.45 -5.69
N ASN A 183 -19.47 -13.71 -5.11
CA ASN A 183 -19.83 -13.15 -3.81
C ASN A 183 -18.98 -13.78 -2.70
N ILE A 184 -18.42 -12.95 -1.84
CA ILE A 184 -17.60 -13.35 -0.70
C ILE A 184 -18.38 -13.09 0.58
N GLU A 185 -18.48 -14.10 1.44
CA GLU A 185 -19.14 -13.97 2.74
C GLU A 185 -18.27 -13.16 3.70
N ILE A 186 -18.82 -12.06 4.22
CA ILE A 186 -18.18 -11.27 5.26
C ILE A 186 -18.48 -11.91 6.62
N PRO A 187 -17.47 -12.17 7.47
CA PRO A 187 -17.68 -12.74 8.80
C PRO A 187 -18.66 -11.93 9.65
N GLN A 188 -19.47 -12.61 10.46
CA GLN A 188 -20.52 -11.96 11.27
C GLN A 188 -19.99 -11.01 12.35
N ASP A 189 -18.73 -11.16 12.73
CA ASP A 189 -18.02 -10.30 13.69
C ASP A 189 -17.15 -9.24 13.00
N ALA A 190 -17.18 -9.15 11.66
CA ALA A 190 -16.45 -8.13 10.93
C ALA A 190 -17.07 -6.75 11.13
N GLU A 191 -16.22 -5.77 11.44
CA GLU A 191 -16.54 -4.35 11.58
C GLU A 191 -15.83 -3.49 10.52
N GLY A 192 -15.04 -4.13 9.65
CA GLY A 192 -14.33 -3.47 8.57
C GLY A 192 -13.71 -4.45 7.59
N ILE A 193 -13.51 -3.98 6.36
CA ILE A 193 -12.74 -4.68 5.32
C ILE A 193 -11.64 -3.76 4.78
N LEU A 194 -10.50 -4.35 4.44
CA LEU A 194 -9.40 -3.68 3.77
C LEU A 194 -9.03 -4.43 2.50
N VAL A 195 -8.96 -3.69 1.40
CA VAL A 195 -8.42 -4.10 0.12
C VAL A 195 -6.97 -3.58 0.04
N ALA A 196 -6.00 -4.46 -0.03
CA ALA A 196 -4.57 -4.12 0.04
C ALA A 196 -3.84 -4.52 -1.25
N ASN A 197 -2.99 -3.62 -1.72
CA ASN A 197 -2.00 -3.87 -2.79
C ASN A 197 -0.60 -4.09 -2.24
N ILE A 198 -0.33 -3.61 -1.02
CA ILE A 198 0.98 -3.71 -0.39
C ILE A 198 0.88 -4.40 0.97
N ARG A 199 1.97 -5.05 1.36
CA ARG A 199 2.07 -5.83 2.60
C ARG A 199 2.26 -5.04 3.90
N SER A 200 2.24 -3.72 3.83
CA SER A 200 2.46 -2.86 5.00
C SER A 200 1.22 -2.03 5.23
N TYR A 201 0.65 -2.16 6.42
CA TYR A 201 -0.47 -1.36 6.89
C TYR A 201 -0.18 -0.79 8.28
N MET A 202 -0.78 0.35 8.64
CA MET A 202 -0.63 0.98 9.96
C MET A 202 0.84 1.18 10.40
N GLY A 203 1.73 1.46 9.45
CA GLY A 203 3.14 1.67 9.73
C GLY A 203 3.95 0.39 9.97
N GLY A 204 3.63 -0.70 9.26
CA GLY A 204 4.48 -1.91 9.20
C GLY A 204 3.81 -3.23 9.56
N VAL A 205 2.50 -3.25 9.77
CA VAL A 205 1.75 -4.49 10.05
C VAL A 205 1.52 -5.25 8.74
N ASP A 206 1.91 -6.53 8.73
CA ASP A 206 1.63 -7.43 7.62
C ASP A 206 0.31 -8.16 7.88
N LEU A 207 -0.74 -7.74 7.17
CA LEU A 207 -2.09 -8.28 7.34
C LEU A 207 -2.31 -9.60 6.60
N TRP A 208 -1.47 -9.91 5.61
CA TRP A 208 -1.61 -11.12 4.80
C TRP A 208 -0.77 -12.29 5.31
N LYS A 209 0.14 -12.03 6.25
CA LYS A 209 0.98 -13.05 6.88
C LYS A 209 0.16 -14.03 7.71
N ASN A 210 0.21 -15.31 7.33
CA ASN A 210 -0.25 -16.42 8.15
C ASN A 210 0.92 -17.40 8.42
N GLU A 211 1.16 -17.78 9.67
CA GLU A 211 2.19 -18.76 10.06
C GLU A 211 1.60 -20.19 10.15
N ASP A 212 0.28 -20.30 10.33
CA ASP A 212 -0.44 -21.56 10.49
C ASP A 212 -0.84 -22.15 9.12
N SER A 213 0.18 -22.47 8.33
CA SER A 213 0.09 -22.90 6.93
C SER A 213 -0.25 -24.38 6.76
N VAL A 214 -1.52 -24.74 7.01
CA VAL A 214 -1.99 -26.12 6.70
C VAL A 214 -3.20 -26.16 5.75
N SER A 215 -3.93 -25.08 5.49
CA SER A 215 -5.17 -25.20 4.68
C SER A 215 -5.58 -24.04 3.78
N ASP A 216 -4.81 -22.98 3.63
CA ASP A 216 -5.21 -21.81 2.85
C ASP A 216 -4.65 -21.89 1.41
N THR A 217 -5.51 -21.80 0.41
CA THR A 217 -5.17 -21.80 -1.02
C THR A 217 -4.66 -20.45 -1.56
N PHE A 218 -4.34 -19.50 -0.67
CA PHE A 218 -3.96 -18.15 -1.03
C PHE A 218 -2.49 -18.04 -1.45
N GLN A 219 -2.23 -17.19 -2.44
CA GLN A 219 -0.88 -16.90 -2.90
C GLN A 219 -0.19 -15.86 -1.99
N PRO A 220 1.15 -15.81 -1.98
CA PRO A 220 1.88 -14.72 -1.36
C PRO A 220 1.48 -13.36 -1.96
N GLN A 221 1.33 -12.35 -1.12
CA GLN A 221 1.00 -10.99 -1.56
C GLN A 221 2.17 -10.36 -2.32
N SER A 222 1.86 -9.70 -3.44
CA SER A 222 2.80 -8.90 -4.21
C SER A 222 2.17 -7.55 -4.59
N MET A 223 3.01 -6.55 -4.81
CA MET A 223 2.60 -5.19 -5.21
C MET A 223 2.64 -4.97 -6.72
N HIS A 224 2.88 -6.02 -7.51
CA HIS A 224 3.12 -5.95 -8.96
C HIS A 224 2.58 -7.15 -9.76
N ASP A 225 1.73 -7.99 -9.13
CA ASP A 225 1.13 -9.17 -9.75
C ASP A 225 -0.31 -8.92 -10.26
N LYS A 226 -0.80 -7.69 -10.12
CA LYS A 226 -2.16 -7.24 -10.47
C LYS A 226 -3.25 -7.98 -9.71
N THR A 227 -2.94 -8.41 -8.48
CA THR A 227 -3.87 -9.02 -7.55
C THR A 227 -4.01 -8.13 -6.31
N LEU A 228 -5.21 -8.09 -5.72
CA LEU A 228 -5.48 -7.42 -4.46
C LEU A 228 -5.85 -8.43 -3.39
N GLU A 229 -5.36 -8.21 -2.19
CA GLU A 229 -5.71 -8.96 -1.00
C GLU A 229 -6.86 -8.30 -0.27
N VAL A 230 -7.88 -9.07 0.10
CA VAL A 230 -9.00 -8.59 0.92
C VAL A 230 -8.99 -9.26 2.27
N VAL A 231 -8.95 -8.45 3.33
CA VAL A 231 -8.98 -8.89 4.73
C VAL A 231 -10.11 -8.23 5.51
N SER A 232 -10.54 -8.82 6.61
CA SER A 232 -11.49 -8.23 7.56
C SER A 232 -10.92 -8.04 8.97
N PHE A 233 -11.56 -7.15 9.72
CA PHE A 233 -11.24 -6.86 11.12
C PHE A 233 -12.47 -6.93 12.02
N THR A 234 -12.30 -7.42 13.24
CA THR A 234 -13.33 -7.52 14.28
C THR A 234 -13.27 -6.36 15.29
N GLY A 235 -13.14 -5.13 14.75
CA GLY A 235 -13.18 -3.89 15.51
C GLY A 235 -11.84 -3.35 16.03
N MET A 236 -11.93 -2.31 16.86
CA MET A 236 -10.76 -1.52 17.31
C MET A 236 -9.78 -2.30 18.19
N LEU A 237 -10.30 -3.16 19.09
CA LEU A 237 -9.45 -3.99 19.93
C LEU A 237 -8.62 -4.96 19.10
N HIS A 238 -9.22 -5.51 18.04
CA HIS A 238 -8.53 -6.38 17.11
C HIS A 238 -7.43 -5.64 16.35
N LEU A 239 -7.71 -4.46 15.80
CA LEU A 239 -6.71 -3.59 15.16
C LEU A 239 -5.54 -3.24 16.11
N GLY A 240 -5.84 -2.92 17.37
CA GLY A 240 -4.80 -2.68 18.38
C GLY A 240 -3.91 -3.90 18.61
N ARG A 241 -4.50 -5.10 18.70
CA ARG A 241 -3.75 -6.37 18.84
C ARG A 241 -2.93 -6.70 17.59
N LEU A 242 -3.43 -6.39 16.39
CA LEU A 242 -2.68 -6.53 15.13
C LEU A 242 -1.40 -5.69 15.14
N GLN A 243 -1.50 -4.44 15.58
CA GLN A 243 -0.37 -3.51 15.62
C GLN A 243 0.77 -3.97 16.53
N VAL A 244 0.45 -4.69 17.61
CA VAL A 244 1.45 -5.25 18.55
C VAL A 244 1.77 -6.73 18.27
N GLY A 245 1.24 -7.30 17.19
CA GLY A 245 1.51 -8.68 16.77
C GLY A 245 0.81 -9.77 17.59
N LEU A 246 -0.16 -9.40 18.45
CA LEU A 246 -0.95 -10.32 19.28
C LEU A 246 -2.19 -10.90 18.58
N SER A 247 -2.46 -10.50 17.34
CA SER A 247 -3.55 -11.05 16.53
C SER A 247 -3.20 -11.05 15.04
N ARG A 248 -4.10 -11.55 14.19
CA ARG A 248 -3.93 -11.67 12.73
C ARG A 248 -5.25 -11.31 12.04
N ALA A 249 -5.15 -10.59 10.92
CA ALA A 249 -6.33 -10.24 10.16
C ALA A 249 -6.89 -11.50 9.49
N GLN A 250 -8.20 -11.54 9.31
CA GLN A 250 -8.82 -12.66 8.63
C GLN A 250 -8.73 -12.43 7.13
N ARG A 251 -8.06 -13.35 6.42
CA ARG A 251 -7.96 -13.34 4.96
C ARG A 251 -9.28 -13.78 4.36
N LEU A 252 -9.88 -12.94 3.54
CA LEU A 252 -11.15 -13.23 2.87
C LEU A 252 -10.92 -13.79 1.48
N ALA A 253 -10.09 -13.12 0.68
CA ALA A 253 -9.91 -13.46 -0.73
C ALA A 253 -8.73 -12.73 -1.39
N GLN A 254 -8.36 -13.19 -2.59
CA GLN A 254 -7.48 -12.52 -3.54
C GLN A 254 -8.19 -12.41 -4.90
N GLY A 255 -8.03 -11.28 -5.60
CA GLY A 255 -8.62 -11.11 -6.94
C GLY A 255 -8.24 -9.81 -7.64
N HIS A 256 -8.79 -9.60 -8.84
CA HIS A 256 -8.37 -8.54 -9.77
C HIS A 256 -9.41 -7.41 -9.90
N HIS A 257 -10.67 -7.72 -9.62
CA HIS A 257 -11.78 -6.78 -9.62
C HIS A 257 -12.57 -6.93 -8.33
N ILE A 258 -12.53 -5.89 -7.50
CA ILE A 258 -13.21 -5.86 -6.21
C ILE A 258 -14.41 -4.94 -6.33
N LYS A 259 -15.58 -5.43 -5.95
CA LYS A 259 -16.81 -4.65 -5.91
C LYS A 259 -17.41 -4.72 -4.51
N ILE A 260 -17.64 -3.55 -3.93
CA ILE A 260 -18.16 -3.37 -2.58
C ILE A 260 -19.44 -2.54 -2.67
N GLU A 261 -20.56 -3.09 -2.24
CA GLU A 261 -21.82 -2.36 -2.11
C GLU A 261 -22.00 -1.98 -0.63
N ILE A 262 -22.20 -0.69 -0.35
CA ILE A 262 -22.55 -0.21 0.99
C ILE A 262 -23.97 0.35 0.97
N THR A 263 -24.81 -0.09 1.91
CA THR A 263 -26.24 0.27 1.95
C THR A 263 -26.56 1.39 2.94
N THR A 264 -25.61 1.76 3.79
CA THR A 264 -25.70 2.83 4.80
C THR A 264 -24.51 3.77 4.67
N PRO A 265 -24.59 5.01 5.20
CA PRO A 265 -23.43 5.89 5.26
C PRO A 265 -22.29 5.25 6.05
N MET A 266 -21.11 5.11 5.44
CA MET A 266 -19.96 4.46 6.04
C MET A 266 -18.67 5.28 5.90
N PRO A 267 -17.79 5.29 6.92
CA PRO A 267 -16.45 5.83 6.76
C PRO A 267 -15.64 4.92 5.82
N ILE A 268 -14.99 5.54 4.84
CA ILE A 268 -14.06 4.87 3.94
C ILE A 268 -12.75 5.66 3.84
N GLN A 269 -11.67 5.01 3.41
CA GLN A 269 -10.37 5.64 3.22
C GLN A 269 -9.63 5.07 2.02
N VAL A 270 -8.87 5.92 1.33
CA VAL A 270 -7.96 5.53 0.24
C VAL A 270 -6.58 6.04 0.57
N ASP A 271 -5.59 5.15 0.68
CA ASP A 271 -4.19 5.49 1.00
C ASP A 271 -4.04 6.43 2.23
N GLY A 272 -4.95 6.31 3.20
CA GLY A 272 -4.98 7.12 4.42
C GLY A 272 -5.75 8.45 4.33
N GLU A 273 -6.37 8.77 3.18
CA GLU A 273 -7.29 9.91 3.02
C GLU A 273 -8.74 9.46 3.25
N PRO A 274 -9.39 9.84 4.36
CA PRO A 274 -10.69 9.32 4.76
C PRO A 274 -11.85 10.28 4.47
N TRP A 275 -13.06 9.74 4.35
CA TRP A 275 -14.32 10.52 4.33
C TRP A 275 -15.53 9.66 4.70
N SER A 276 -16.66 10.29 4.99
CA SER A 276 -17.95 9.60 5.13
C SER A 276 -18.60 9.45 3.76
N GLN A 277 -18.93 8.22 3.37
CA GLN A 277 -19.47 7.89 2.06
C GLN A 277 -20.94 7.46 2.17
N GLU A 278 -21.80 8.13 1.40
CA GLU A 278 -23.21 7.75 1.24
C GLU A 278 -23.36 6.39 0.51
N PRO A 279 -24.50 5.69 0.68
CA PRO A 279 -24.76 4.39 0.05
C PRO A 279 -24.42 4.37 -1.43
N CYS A 280 -23.61 3.39 -1.84
CA CYS A 280 -23.03 3.34 -3.18
C CYS A 280 -22.47 1.95 -3.52
N THR A 281 -22.09 1.78 -4.78
CA THR A 281 -21.23 0.69 -5.26
C THR A 281 -19.84 1.24 -5.55
N ILE A 282 -18.84 0.66 -4.92
CA ILE A 282 -17.42 0.96 -5.09
C ILE A 282 -16.78 -0.17 -5.90
N GLU A 283 -16.09 0.16 -6.98
CA GLU A 283 -15.35 -0.79 -7.82
C GLU A 283 -13.86 -0.44 -7.80
N VAL A 284 -13.02 -1.41 -7.46
CA VAL A 284 -11.56 -1.35 -7.51
C VAL A 284 -11.06 -2.24 -8.64
N SER A 285 -10.26 -1.67 -9.54
CA SER A 285 -9.72 -2.38 -10.70
C SER A 285 -8.33 -1.89 -11.05
N HIS A 286 -7.52 -2.76 -11.67
CA HIS A 286 -6.18 -2.39 -12.08
C HIS A 286 -6.23 -1.21 -13.07
N HIS A 287 -5.38 -0.21 -12.85
CA HIS A 287 -5.32 0.99 -13.68
C HIS A 287 -4.01 1.07 -14.47
N ALA A 288 -2.88 1.07 -13.77
CA ALA A 288 -1.57 1.25 -14.37
C ALA A 288 -0.48 0.67 -13.47
N GLN A 289 0.76 0.71 -13.97
CA GLN A 289 1.95 0.35 -13.21
C GLN A 289 2.90 1.54 -13.14
N ALA A 290 3.57 1.72 -12.01
CA ALA A 290 4.61 2.72 -11.80
C ALA A 290 5.95 2.06 -11.50
N PHE A 291 7.03 2.71 -11.93
CA PHE A 291 8.39 2.29 -11.59
C PHE A 291 8.80 2.88 -10.25
N MET A 292 9.19 2.01 -9.33
CA MET A 292 9.68 2.36 -8.00
C MET A 292 11.14 1.93 -7.86
N LEU A 293 11.86 2.55 -6.94
CA LEU A 293 13.18 2.12 -6.53
C LEU A 293 13.05 1.36 -5.20
N LYS A 294 13.58 0.15 -5.16
CA LYS A 294 13.69 -0.68 -3.95
C LYS A 294 15.14 -0.67 -3.49
N ARG A 295 15.34 -0.34 -2.22
CA ARG A 295 16.68 -0.34 -1.61
C ARG A 295 17.23 -1.76 -1.56
N VAL A 296 18.42 -1.96 -2.11
CA VAL A 296 19.15 -3.22 -2.04
C VAL A 296 19.95 -3.26 -0.74
N SER A 297 19.79 -4.28 0.09
CA SER A 297 20.65 -4.47 1.28
C SER A 297 22.05 -4.91 0.86
N GLU A 298 23.08 -4.50 1.61
CA GLU A 298 24.50 -4.86 1.41
C GLU A 298 24.85 -6.34 1.68
N GLU A 299 23.92 -7.28 1.49
CA GLU A 299 24.30 -8.66 1.20
C GLU A 299 24.15 -8.88 -0.31
N PRO A 300 25.15 -8.47 -1.12
CA PRO A 300 25.07 -8.51 -2.58
C PRO A 300 24.81 -9.93 -3.12
N ILE A 301 25.20 -10.96 -2.37
CA ILE A 301 25.02 -12.38 -2.75
C ILE A 301 23.61 -12.86 -2.42
N SER A 302 23.11 -12.59 -1.21
CA SER A 302 21.75 -12.99 -0.77
C SER A 302 20.66 -12.27 -1.56
N HIS A 303 20.86 -10.98 -1.85
CA HIS A 303 19.90 -10.20 -2.62
C HIS A 303 19.88 -10.57 -4.11
N ALA A 304 21.05 -10.76 -4.73
CA ALA A 304 21.12 -11.25 -6.10
C ALA A 304 20.51 -12.66 -6.21
N ALA A 305 20.75 -13.52 -5.21
CA ALA A 305 20.14 -14.85 -5.14
C ALA A 305 18.61 -14.79 -5.03
N SER A 306 18.06 -13.89 -4.20
CA SER A 306 16.61 -13.70 -4.08
C SER A 306 15.99 -13.18 -5.37
N ILE A 307 16.59 -12.16 -6.01
CA ILE A 307 16.09 -11.67 -7.31
C ILE A 307 16.17 -12.78 -8.37
N MET A 308 17.28 -13.54 -8.41
CA MET A 308 17.43 -14.63 -9.36
C MET A 308 16.40 -15.75 -9.10
N ALA A 309 16.11 -16.08 -7.83
CA ALA A 309 15.08 -17.04 -7.49
C ALA A 309 13.69 -16.59 -7.97
N ASP A 310 13.32 -15.34 -7.68
CA ASP A 310 12.04 -14.75 -8.09
C ASP A 310 11.91 -14.70 -9.63
N ILE A 311 12.98 -14.32 -10.34
CA ILE A 311 13.00 -14.32 -11.82
C ILE A 311 12.83 -15.73 -12.37
N LEU A 312 13.53 -16.72 -11.81
CA LEU A 312 13.45 -18.10 -12.29
C LEU A 312 12.09 -18.73 -11.99
N GLU A 313 11.47 -18.38 -10.86
CA GLU A 313 10.11 -18.79 -10.52
C GLU A 313 9.07 -18.15 -11.47
N ASN A 314 9.18 -16.85 -11.72
CA ASN A 314 8.32 -16.17 -12.70
C ASN A 314 8.53 -16.68 -14.13
N ALA A 315 9.77 -17.01 -14.51
CA ALA A 315 10.09 -17.59 -15.81
C ALA A 315 9.50 -19.00 -15.97
N GLU A 316 9.46 -19.81 -14.91
CA GLU A 316 8.80 -21.11 -14.91
C GLU A 316 7.28 -20.95 -15.01
N ASN A 317 6.69 -20.09 -14.19
CA ASN A 317 5.24 -19.85 -14.15
C ASN A 317 4.71 -19.27 -15.47
N SER A 318 5.52 -18.47 -16.17
CA SER A 318 5.19 -17.93 -17.50
C SER A 318 5.49 -18.88 -18.66
N GLY A 319 6.05 -20.08 -18.39
CA GLY A 319 6.43 -21.06 -19.40
C GLY A 319 7.67 -20.67 -20.23
N THR A 320 8.42 -19.65 -19.78
CA THR A 320 9.67 -19.20 -20.41
C THR A 320 10.79 -20.23 -20.24
N ILE A 321 10.81 -20.96 -19.12
CA ILE A 321 11.72 -22.08 -18.85
C ILE A 321 10.96 -23.28 -18.27
N SER A 322 11.48 -24.49 -18.45
CA SER A 322 10.95 -25.69 -17.80
C SER A 322 11.44 -25.83 -16.35
N ALA A 323 10.74 -26.63 -15.54
CA ALA A 323 11.18 -26.99 -14.19
C ALA A 323 12.61 -27.55 -14.15
N SER A 324 12.98 -28.38 -15.15
CA SER A 324 14.33 -28.94 -15.26
C SER A 324 15.38 -27.87 -15.57
N GLN A 325 15.04 -26.86 -16.37
CA GLN A 325 15.93 -25.73 -16.65
C GLN A 325 16.08 -24.82 -15.43
N LYS A 326 15.00 -24.57 -14.67
CA LYS A 326 15.06 -23.86 -13.38
C LYS A 326 16.00 -24.55 -12.40
N SER A 327 15.86 -25.87 -12.21
CA SER A 327 16.75 -26.62 -11.30
C SER A 327 18.21 -26.55 -11.73
N ALA A 328 18.51 -26.67 -13.03
CA ALA A 328 19.88 -26.55 -13.53
C ALA A 328 20.48 -25.14 -13.31
N LEU A 329 19.69 -24.09 -13.54
CA LEU A 329 20.10 -22.71 -13.32
C LEU A 329 20.33 -22.42 -11.83
N LEU A 330 19.45 -22.89 -10.95
CA LEU A 330 19.64 -22.77 -9.50
C LEU A 330 20.88 -23.49 -9.01
N GLN A 331 21.19 -24.68 -9.56
CA GLN A 331 22.39 -25.44 -9.21
C GLN A 331 23.67 -24.72 -9.68
N GLU A 332 23.65 -24.14 -10.88
CA GLU A 332 24.75 -23.33 -11.41
C GLU A 332 24.95 -22.06 -10.57
N ILE A 333 23.87 -21.36 -10.20
CA ILE A 333 23.91 -20.17 -9.34
C ILE A 333 24.49 -20.53 -7.97
N ALA A 334 24.02 -21.62 -7.35
CA ALA A 334 24.54 -22.09 -6.06
C ALA A 334 26.04 -22.44 -6.12
N SER A 335 26.50 -23.00 -7.25
CA SER A 335 27.92 -23.34 -7.45
C SER A 335 28.85 -22.13 -7.62
N ARG A 336 28.31 -20.96 -7.96
CA ARG A 336 29.07 -19.71 -8.17
C ARG A 336 28.98 -18.72 -7.00
N LEU A 337 28.08 -18.97 -6.05
CA LEU A 337 27.85 -18.11 -4.87
C LEU A 337 28.47 -18.65 -3.58
N LEU A 338 29.04 -19.87 -3.59
CA LEU A 338 29.87 -20.48 -2.54
C LEU A 338 31.35 -20.45 -2.92
#